data_AF-A0A968JRB3-F1
#
_entry.id   AF-A0A968JRB3-F1
#
_cell.length_a   1.000
_cell.length_b   1.000
_cell.length_c   1.000
_cell.angle_alpha   90.00
_cell.angle_beta   90.00
_cell.angle_gamma   90.00
#
_symmetry.space_group_name_H-M   'P 1'
#
loop_
_entity.id
_entity.type
_entity.pdbx_description
1 polymer ?
#
loop_
_entity_poly.entity_id
_entity_poly.type
_entity_poly.pdbx_seq_one_letter_code
_entity_poly.pdbx_strand_id
1 'polypeptide(L)'
;MEGFNSEWSPALKQREITFTNLPPGKYIFKVTACNENNLWNNQPASFTFQITPPLWQELWFKILAILVLIGFIWFIFSLRIRQIKTKNRIVREKLEMEKNIIHLEQEAARLQMNPHFIFNSLNSIQGFISINDAVQAKNYLSKFAKLMRLILENSREEFIPLQNEVDILRNYLELEKLSASHSFDFLIGISEEIDASHIMIPPMMIQPFVENAIIHGVKKKEGKGRIQIHFSLKGERVLLCEVTDDGVGRERSISANKTHKSTGIAVTRQRLEQYKIQTGVNTGIEIIDLKDPCGTTVLLLLPYEK
;
A
#
# COMPACT_ATOMS: atom_id res chain seq x y z
N MET A 1 55.07 -31.64 -50.48
CA MET A 1 53.64 -32.03 -50.39
C MET A 1 52.85 -30.97 -51.14
N GLU A 2 52.25 -31.34 -52.27
CA GLU A 2 51.52 -30.37 -53.10
C GLU A 2 50.30 -29.85 -52.32
N GLY A 3 50.13 -28.53 -52.35
CA GLY A 3 49.18 -27.80 -51.50
C GLY A 3 49.80 -27.18 -50.24
N PHE A 4 51.00 -27.58 -49.82
CA PHE A 4 51.71 -26.99 -48.67
C PHE A 4 53.13 -26.48 -49.00
N ASN A 5 53.93 -27.27 -49.72
CA ASN A 5 55.25 -26.86 -50.21
C ASN A 5 55.49 -27.48 -51.60
N SER A 6 55.87 -26.65 -52.58
CA SER A 6 56.10 -27.02 -53.97
C SER A 6 57.47 -27.67 -54.23
N GLU A 7 58.40 -27.58 -53.28
CA GLU A 7 59.74 -28.17 -53.42
C GLU A 7 59.84 -29.56 -52.77
N TRP A 8 60.75 -30.39 -53.30
CA TRP A 8 61.09 -31.68 -52.71
C TRP A 8 61.92 -31.47 -51.44
N SER A 9 61.57 -32.17 -50.37
CA SER A 9 62.41 -32.23 -49.18
C SER A 9 63.73 -32.94 -49.49
N PRO A 10 64.81 -32.67 -48.74
CA PRO A 10 66.04 -33.44 -48.85
C PRO A 10 65.79 -34.94 -48.61
N ALA A 11 66.65 -35.79 -49.17
CA ALA A 11 66.54 -37.23 -49.00
C ALA A 11 66.71 -37.61 -47.52
N LEU A 12 65.73 -38.33 -46.98
CA LEU A 12 65.73 -38.81 -45.59
C LEU A 12 65.91 -40.33 -45.57
N LYS A 13 66.66 -40.85 -44.59
CA LYS A 13 66.80 -42.31 -44.39
C LYS A 13 65.62 -42.93 -43.64
N GLN A 14 64.79 -42.11 -43.01
CA GLN A 14 63.62 -42.53 -42.24
C GLN A 14 62.40 -42.72 -43.16
N ARG A 15 61.50 -43.64 -42.80
CA ARG A 15 60.27 -43.94 -43.58
C ARG A 15 59.05 -43.09 -43.15
N GLU A 16 59.29 -42.00 -42.43
CA GLU A 16 58.25 -41.09 -41.94
C GLU A 16 58.66 -39.64 -42.18
N ILE A 17 57.66 -38.77 -42.32
CA ILE A 17 57.84 -37.33 -42.40
C ILE A 17 56.66 -36.66 -41.69
N THR A 18 56.97 -35.70 -40.82
CA THR A 18 55.96 -35.01 -40.01
C THR A 18 55.75 -33.60 -40.56
N PHE A 19 54.50 -33.28 -40.89
CA PHE A 19 54.07 -31.92 -41.22
C PHE A 19 53.28 -31.35 -40.04
N THR A 20 53.76 -30.25 -39.46
CA THR A 20 53.06 -29.54 -38.38
C THR A 20 52.26 -28.37 -38.93
N ASN A 21 51.08 -28.12 -38.35
CA ASN A 21 50.25 -26.94 -38.65
C ASN A 21 49.78 -26.83 -40.11
N LEU A 22 49.36 -27.95 -40.71
CA LEU A 22 48.74 -27.95 -42.04
C LEU A 22 47.38 -27.22 -41.99
N PRO A 23 47.19 -26.13 -42.77
CA PRO A 23 45.90 -25.43 -42.79
C PRO A 23 44.80 -26.30 -43.43
N PRO A 24 43.50 -25.96 -43.26
CA PRO A 24 42.42 -26.63 -43.97
C PRO A 24 42.61 -26.54 -45.49
N GLY A 25 42.50 -27.66 -46.19
CA GLY A 25 42.82 -27.73 -47.62
C GLY A 25 42.86 -29.16 -48.16
N LYS A 26 43.00 -29.26 -49.48
CA LYS A 26 43.24 -30.53 -50.18
C LYS A 26 44.73 -30.66 -50.43
N TYR A 27 45.29 -31.81 -50.06
CA TYR A 27 46.72 -32.07 -50.14
C TYR A 27 46.99 -33.34 -50.92
N ILE A 28 48.07 -33.30 -51.70
CA ILE A 28 48.59 -34.47 -52.40
C ILE A 28 50.00 -34.73 -51.86
N PHE A 29 50.13 -35.82 -51.12
CA PHE A 29 51.41 -36.32 -50.64
C PHE A 29 52.07 -37.12 -51.75
N LYS A 30 53.27 -36.70 -52.19
CA LYS A 30 54.08 -37.40 -53.20
C LYS A 30 55.39 -37.88 -52.56
N VAL A 31 55.79 -39.11 -52.85
CA VAL A 31 57.03 -39.70 -52.37
C VAL A 31 57.80 -40.41 -53.48
N THR A 32 59.10 -40.17 -53.55
CA THR A 32 60.06 -40.91 -54.37
C THR A 32 61.07 -41.59 -53.44
N ALA A 33 61.61 -42.71 -53.87
CA ALA A 33 62.66 -43.43 -53.15
C ALA A 33 63.76 -43.82 -54.14
N CYS A 34 65.00 -43.87 -53.65
CA CYS A 34 66.14 -44.44 -54.38
C CYS A 34 66.56 -45.77 -53.75
N ASN A 35 67.15 -46.65 -54.57
CA ASN A 35 67.81 -47.88 -54.10
C ASN A 35 69.28 -47.61 -53.71
N GLU A 36 69.99 -48.66 -53.25
CA GLU A 36 71.40 -48.58 -52.81
C GLU A 36 72.36 -48.02 -53.87
N ASN A 37 71.99 -48.07 -55.16
CA ASN A 37 72.76 -47.56 -56.28
C ASN A 37 72.38 -46.12 -56.69
N ASN A 38 71.66 -45.39 -55.83
CA ASN A 38 71.13 -44.04 -56.10
C ASN A 38 70.19 -43.95 -57.33
N LEU A 39 69.59 -45.06 -57.76
CA LEU A 39 68.56 -45.04 -58.81
C LEU A 39 67.21 -44.68 -58.19
N TRP A 40 66.70 -43.51 -58.56
CA TRP A 40 65.40 -43.01 -58.13
C TRP A 40 64.27 -43.62 -58.96
N ASN A 41 63.09 -43.83 -58.35
CA ASN A 41 61.90 -44.22 -59.08
C ASN A 41 61.43 -43.09 -60.03
N ASN A 42 61.14 -43.44 -61.30
CA ASN A 42 60.67 -42.51 -62.34
C ASN A 42 59.23 -42.00 -62.13
N GLN A 43 58.40 -42.71 -61.35
CA GLN A 43 57.02 -42.29 -61.03
C GLN A 43 56.82 -42.20 -59.51
N PRO A 44 56.55 -40.99 -58.95
CA PRO A 44 56.28 -40.85 -57.52
C PRO A 44 54.98 -41.55 -57.13
N ALA A 45 54.95 -42.20 -55.96
CA ALA A 45 53.70 -42.64 -55.35
C ALA A 45 52.97 -41.44 -54.75
N SER A 46 51.65 -41.37 -54.93
CA SER A 46 50.83 -40.24 -54.47
C SER A 46 49.63 -40.66 -53.62
N PHE A 47 49.35 -39.92 -52.55
CA PHE A 47 48.17 -40.09 -51.69
C PHE A 47 47.46 -38.76 -51.48
N THR A 48 46.14 -38.72 -51.65
CA THR A 48 45.33 -37.50 -51.54
C THR A 48 44.49 -37.55 -50.28
N PHE A 49 44.53 -36.48 -49.49
CA PHE A 49 43.69 -36.31 -48.30
C PHE A 49 43.22 -34.86 -48.18
N GLN A 50 42.19 -34.65 -47.35
CA GLN A 50 41.62 -33.32 -47.12
C GLN A 50 41.53 -33.05 -45.62
N ILE A 51 41.99 -31.87 -45.22
CA ILE A 51 41.83 -31.36 -43.85
C ILE A 51 40.61 -30.42 -43.87
N THR A 52 39.55 -30.79 -43.16
CA THR A 52 38.34 -29.94 -43.03
C THR A 52 38.60 -28.77 -42.09
N PRO A 53 37.95 -27.60 -42.31
CA PRO A 53 38.04 -26.49 -41.39
C PRO A 53 37.53 -26.89 -40.00
N PRO A 54 38.12 -26.34 -38.92
CA PRO A 54 37.56 -26.50 -37.59
C PRO A 54 36.22 -25.77 -37.47
N LEU A 55 35.33 -26.25 -36.58
CA LEU A 55 33.94 -25.80 -36.46
C LEU A 55 33.79 -24.27 -36.28
N TRP A 56 34.71 -23.61 -35.59
CA TRP A 56 34.64 -22.16 -35.37
C TRP A 56 34.99 -21.31 -36.61
N GLN A 57 35.61 -21.92 -37.63
CA GLN A 57 35.92 -21.23 -38.89
C GLN A 57 34.74 -21.29 -39.87
N GLU A 58 33.85 -22.27 -39.71
CA GLU A 58 32.65 -22.45 -40.51
C GLU A 58 31.68 -21.27 -40.37
N LEU A 59 31.07 -20.87 -41.48
CA LEU A 59 30.21 -19.68 -41.54
C LEU A 59 28.96 -19.82 -40.66
N TRP A 60 28.35 -21.01 -40.64
CA TRP A 60 27.14 -21.28 -39.85
C TRP A 60 27.40 -21.11 -38.34
N PHE A 61 28.59 -21.47 -37.86
CA PHE A 61 28.95 -21.35 -36.45
C PHE A 61 29.13 -19.88 -36.04
N LYS A 62 29.75 -19.07 -36.89
CA LYS A 62 29.87 -17.61 -36.66
C LYS A 62 28.51 -16.93 -36.60
N ILE A 63 27.60 -17.28 -37.51
CA ILE A 63 26.22 -16.76 -37.51
C ILE A 63 25.50 -17.15 -36.22
N LEU A 64 25.60 -18.43 -35.81
CA LEU A 64 25.01 -18.90 -34.57
C LEU A 64 25.56 -18.16 -33.34
N ALA A 65 26.88 -17.96 -33.27
CA ALA A 65 27.52 -17.23 -32.18
C ALA A 65 27.01 -15.77 -32.09
N ILE A 66 26.86 -15.09 -33.23
CA ILE A 66 26.28 -13.74 -33.29
C ILE A 66 24.83 -13.73 -32.82
N LEU A 67 24.01 -14.70 -33.24
CA LEU A 67 22.61 -14.81 -32.82
C LEU A 67 22.48 -15.06 -31.31
N VAL A 68 23.32 -15.93 -30.74
CA VAL A 68 23.37 -16.16 -29.29
C VAL A 68 23.76 -14.88 -28.55
N LEU A 69 24.74 -14.14 -29.05
CA LEU A 69 25.15 -12.86 -28.47
C LEU A 69 23.99 -11.84 -28.48
N ILE A 70 23.29 -11.70 -29.62
CA ILE A 70 22.13 -10.81 -29.75
C ILE A 70 21.01 -11.23 -28.80
N GLY A 71 20.70 -12.53 -28.73
CA GLY A 71 19.70 -13.07 -27.81
C GLY A 71 20.03 -12.83 -26.35
N PHE A 72 21.31 -12.98 -25.98
CA PHE A 72 21.79 -12.70 -24.62
C PHE A 72 21.67 -11.22 -24.25
N ILE A 73 22.06 -10.32 -25.16
CA ILE A 73 21.89 -8.87 -24.99
C ILE A 73 20.40 -8.55 -24.82
N TRP A 74 19.54 -9.05 -25.72
CA TRP A 74 18.10 -8.85 -25.66
C TRP A 74 17.49 -9.37 -24.36
N PHE A 75 17.94 -10.52 -23.87
CA PHE A 75 17.51 -11.09 -22.59
C PHE A 75 17.82 -10.15 -21.43
N ILE A 76 19.06 -9.63 -21.32
CA ILE A 76 19.45 -8.66 -20.29
C ILE A 76 18.59 -7.38 -20.39
N PHE A 77 18.41 -6.85 -21.60
CA PHE A 77 17.54 -5.67 -21.82
C PHE A 77 16.10 -5.94 -21.38
N SER A 78 15.55 -7.12 -21.69
CA SER A 78 14.18 -7.48 -21.31
C SER A 78 14.00 -7.55 -19.79
N LEU A 79 14.97 -8.11 -19.06
CA LEU A 79 14.97 -8.13 -17.60
C LEU A 79 15.02 -6.72 -17.02
N ARG A 80 15.87 -5.86 -17.59
CA ARG A 80 16.00 -4.46 -17.15
C ARG A 80 14.70 -3.67 -17.37
N ILE A 81 14.08 -3.83 -18.53
CA ILE A 81 12.79 -3.19 -18.85
C ILE A 81 11.69 -3.65 -17.89
N ARG A 82 11.63 -4.95 -17.56
CA ARG A 82 10.67 -5.47 -16.57
C ARG A 82 10.87 -4.84 -15.20
N GLN A 83 12.10 -4.74 -14.72
CA GLN A 83 12.41 -4.10 -13.43
C GLN A 83 11.99 -2.62 -13.41
N ILE A 84 12.28 -1.87 -14.47
CA ILE A 84 11.92 -0.46 -14.60
C ILE A 84 10.40 -0.28 -14.62
N LYS A 85 9.68 -1.09 -15.37
CA LYS A 85 8.20 -1.04 -15.42
C LYS A 85 7.58 -1.29 -14.04
N THR A 86 8.07 -2.28 -13.29
CA THR A 86 7.57 -2.54 -11.93
C THR A 86 7.84 -1.37 -10.99
N LYS A 87 9.05 -0.81 -11.00
CA LYS A 87 9.39 0.36 -10.18
C LYS A 87 8.53 1.57 -10.54
N ASN A 88 8.35 1.85 -11.84
CA ASN A 88 7.52 2.94 -12.30
C ASN A 88 6.05 2.76 -11.91
N ARG A 89 5.54 1.52 -11.88
CA ARG A 89 4.17 1.24 -11.42
C ARG A 89 4.01 1.58 -9.94
N ILE A 90 4.91 1.13 -9.08
CA ILE A 90 4.88 1.42 -7.64
C ILE A 90 4.97 2.93 -7.37
N VAL A 91 5.86 3.63 -8.09
CA VAL A 91 5.99 5.09 -7.96
C VAL A 91 4.73 5.81 -8.42
N ARG A 92 4.09 5.37 -9.52
CA ARG A 92 2.82 5.94 -9.97
C ARG A 92 1.69 5.72 -8.97
N GLU A 93 1.54 4.50 -8.45
CA GLU A 93 0.55 4.17 -7.43
C GLU A 93 0.73 5.04 -6.18
N LYS A 94 1.99 5.23 -5.73
CA LYS A 94 2.30 6.13 -4.61
C LYS A 94 1.92 7.58 -4.91
N LEU A 95 2.25 8.08 -6.10
CA LEU A 95 1.94 9.46 -6.50
C LEU A 95 0.43 9.70 -6.61
N GLU A 96 -0.33 8.71 -7.09
CA GLU A 96 -1.80 8.79 -7.13
C GLU A 96 -2.41 8.80 -5.71
N MET A 97 -1.86 7.99 -4.79
CA MET A 97 -2.28 8.04 -3.38
C MET A 97 -2.00 9.42 -2.75
N GLU A 98 -0.81 9.98 -2.94
CA GLU A 98 -0.46 11.32 -2.44
C GLU A 98 -1.39 12.40 -3.01
N LYS A 99 -1.71 12.35 -4.31
CA LYS A 99 -2.66 13.29 -4.92
C LYS A 99 -4.06 13.19 -4.31
N ASN A 100 -4.55 11.98 -4.08
CA ASN A 100 -5.86 11.78 -3.47
C ASN A 100 -5.90 12.32 -2.04
N ILE A 101 -4.82 12.16 -1.28
CA ILE A 101 -4.69 12.74 0.07
C ILE A 101 -4.77 14.26 0.00
N ILE A 102 -3.99 14.91 -0.86
CA ILE A 102 -4.00 16.37 -1.02
C ILE A 102 -5.40 16.88 -1.43
N HIS A 103 -6.09 16.16 -2.31
CA HIS A 103 -7.45 16.53 -2.70
C HIS A 103 -8.42 16.46 -1.51
N LEU A 104 -8.35 15.40 -0.71
CA LEU A 104 -9.18 15.23 0.48
C LEU A 104 -8.86 16.28 1.56
N GLU A 105 -7.58 16.64 1.74
CA GLU A 105 -7.16 17.74 2.61
C GLU A 105 -7.83 19.06 2.21
N GLN A 106 -7.83 19.37 0.91
CA GLN A 106 -8.45 20.59 0.39
C GLN A 106 -9.97 20.61 0.60
N GLU A 107 -10.64 19.48 0.42
CA GLU A 107 -12.08 19.36 0.70
C GLU A 107 -12.37 19.51 2.19
N ALA A 108 -11.61 18.85 3.07
CA ALA A 108 -11.79 18.94 4.52
C ALA A 108 -11.55 20.37 5.03
N ALA A 109 -10.52 21.06 4.53
CA ALA A 109 -10.21 22.44 4.88
C ALA A 109 -11.35 23.42 4.51
N ARG A 110 -12.05 23.18 3.39
CA ARG A 110 -13.18 24.01 2.95
C ARG A 110 -14.40 23.95 3.86
N LEU A 111 -14.48 22.94 4.72
CA LEU A 111 -15.67 22.68 5.53
C LEU A 111 -15.55 23.15 6.97
N GLN A 112 -14.44 23.81 7.34
CA GLN A 112 -14.14 24.17 8.73
C GLN A 112 -14.27 22.98 9.70
N MET A 113 -13.96 21.77 9.21
CA MET A 113 -13.98 20.54 10.03
C MET A 113 -12.85 20.56 11.06
N ASN A 114 -13.02 19.82 12.17
CA ASN A 114 -12.06 19.77 13.27
C ASN A 114 -10.64 19.44 12.75
N PRO A 115 -9.71 20.44 12.68
CA PRO A 115 -8.42 20.26 12.02
C PRO A 115 -7.61 19.13 12.65
N HIS A 116 -7.79 18.93 13.95
CA HIS A 116 -7.06 17.95 14.73
C HIS A 116 -7.34 16.50 14.29
N PHE A 117 -8.59 16.15 13.96
CA PHE A 117 -8.92 14.81 13.49
C PHE A 117 -8.36 14.53 12.09
N ILE A 118 -8.44 15.52 11.20
CA ILE A 118 -7.89 15.43 9.84
C ILE A 118 -6.37 15.21 9.90
N PHE A 119 -5.64 16.02 10.67
CA PHE A 119 -4.20 15.85 10.83
C PHE A 119 -3.82 14.48 11.42
N ASN A 120 -4.56 13.98 12.42
CA ASN A 120 -4.28 12.66 13.01
C ASN A 120 -4.53 11.51 12.02
N SER A 121 -5.59 11.60 11.23
CA SER A 121 -5.92 10.61 10.20
C SER A 121 -4.86 10.59 9.09
N LEU A 122 -4.40 11.76 8.66
CA LEU A 122 -3.35 11.91 7.64
C LEU A 122 -1.99 11.38 8.13
N ASN A 123 -1.63 11.69 9.38
CA ASN A 123 -0.42 11.15 10.01
C ASN A 123 -0.46 9.61 10.08
N SER A 124 -1.63 9.04 10.38
CA SER A 124 -1.81 7.58 10.40
C SER A 124 -1.60 6.96 9.00
N ILE A 125 -2.16 7.59 7.96
CA ILE A 125 -1.93 7.17 6.56
C ILE A 125 -0.45 7.25 6.20
N GLN A 126 0.22 8.36 6.54
CA GLN A 126 1.64 8.54 6.28
C GLN A 126 2.51 7.52 7.03
N GLY A 127 2.09 7.11 8.24
CA GLY A 127 2.68 6.01 8.99
C GLY A 127 2.63 4.68 8.23
N PHE A 128 1.46 4.27 7.74
CA PHE A 128 1.31 3.03 6.96
C PHE A 128 2.11 3.03 5.65
N ILE A 129 2.17 4.17 4.96
CA ILE A 129 3.01 4.34 3.76
C ILE A 129 4.50 4.20 4.13
N SER A 130 4.92 4.71 5.30
CA SER A 130 6.31 4.68 5.74
C SER A 130 6.80 3.28 6.10
N ILE A 131 5.93 2.42 6.66
CA ILE A 131 6.25 1.00 6.97
C ILE A 131 6.01 0.05 5.78
N ASN A 132 5.71 0.60 4.60
CA ASN A 132 5.47 -0.15 3.36
C ASN A 132 4.29 -1.14 3.43
N ASP A 133 3.32 -0.90 4.33
CA ASP A 133 2.07 -1.66 4.41
C ASP A 133 1.01 -1.01 3.51
N ALA A 134 1.17 -1.23 2.20
CA ALA A 134 0.29 -0.66 1.18
C ALA A 134 -1.17 -1.13 1.32
N VAL A 135 -1.41 -2.31 1.91
CA VAL A 135 -2.75 -2.87 2.08
C VAL A 135 -3.49 -2.12 3.18
N GLN A 136 -2.87 -1.93 4.34
CA GLN A 136 -3.49 -1.16 5.43
C GLN A 136 -3.61 0.32 5.06
N ALA A 137 -2.61 0.90 4.39
CA ALA A 137 -2.70 2.27 3.87
C ALA A 137 -3.91 2.46 2.96
N LYS A 138 -4.15 1.55 2.01
CA LYS A 138 -5.29 1.59 1.09
C LYS A 138 -6.63 1.43 1.83
N ASN A 139 -6.71 0.50 2.79
CA ASN A 139 -7.92 0.29 3.59
C ASN A 139 -8.27 1.53 4.43
N TYR A 140 -7.27 2.09 5.13
CA TYR A 140 -7.42 3.31 5.92
C TYR A 140 -7.86 4.48 5.03
N LEU A 141 -7.19 4.70 3.89
CA LEU A 141 -7.55 5.76 2.95
C LEU A 141 -8.99 5.62 2.44
N SER A 142 -9.44 4.41 2.12
CA SER A 142 -10.82 4.17 1.67
C SER A 142 -11.85 4.49 2.76
N LYS A 143 -11.59 4.09 4.01
CA LYS A 143 -12.48 4.38 5.14
C LYS A 143 -12.51 5.88 5.45
N PHE A 144 -11.35 6.54 5.39
CA PHE A 144 -11.21 7.98 5.55
C PHE A 144 -11.99 8.74 4.47
N ALA A 145 -11.82 8.38 3.19
CA ALA A 145 -12.58 8.99 2.09
C ALA A 145 -14.09 8.79 2.25
N LYS A 146 -14.53 7.60 2.70
CA LYS A 146 -15.94 7.33 3.03
C LYS A 146 -16.43 8.24 4.16
N LEU A 147 -15.65 8.40 5.23
CA LEU A 147 -16.02 9.26 6.36
C LEU A 147 -16.15 10.71 5.90
N MET A 148 -15.18 11.21 5.13
CA MET A 148 -15.22 12.57 4.59
C MET A 148 -16.45 12.82 3.74
N ARG A 149 -16.79 11.88 2.84
CA ARG A 149 -17.99 11.98 2.02
C ARG A 149 -19.26 12.02 2.88
N LEU A 150 -19.38 11.13 3.85
CA LEU A 150 -20.55 11.11 4.75
C LEU A 150 -20.68 12.43 5.52
N ILE A 151 -19.60 12.97 6.07
CA ILE A 151 -19.68 14.24 6.80
C ILE A 151 -20.05 15.39 5.85
N LEU A 152 -19.45 15.44 4.66
CA LEU A 152 -19.74 16.42 3.60
C LEU A 152 -21.22 16.47 3.19
N GLU A 153 -21.80 15.29 2.96
CA GLU A 153 -23.18 15.13 2.50
C GLU A 153 -24.18 15.49 3.61
N ASN A 154 -23.87 15.13 4.86
CA ASN A 154 -24.81 15.27 5.98
C ASN A 154 -24.70 16.61 6.72
N SER A 155 -23.55 17.29 6.69
CA SER A 155 -23.35 18.53 7.46
C SER A 155 -24.11 19.75 6.90
N ARG A 156 -24.67 19.64 5.70
CA ARG A 156 -25.41 20.72 5.03
C ARG A 156 -26.90 20.70 5.33
N GLU A 157 -27.40 19.55 5.79
CA GLU A 157 -28.81 19.35 6.10
C GLU A 157 -29.11 19.82 7.53
N GLU A 158 -30.34 20.26 7.76
CA GLU A 158 -30.80 20.63 9.11
C GLU A 158 -30.98 19.38 9.99
N PHE A 159 -31.49 18.30 9.40
CA PHE A 159 -31.68 16.99 10.01
C PHE A 159 -31.26 15.87 9.05
N ILE A 160 -30.75 14.78 9.61
CA ILE A 160 -30.35 13.57 8.88
C ILE A 160 -30.94 12.32 9.56
N PRO A 161 -31.12 11.20 8.85
CA PRO A 161 -31.51 9.95 9.47
C PRO A 161 -30.50 9.55 10.57
N LEU A 162 -30.99 9.02 11.69
CA LEU A 162 -30.16 8.49 12.77
C LEU A 162 -29.18 7.43 12.24
N GLN A 163 -29.61 6.64 11.27
CA GLN A 163 -28.77 5.66 10.59
C GLN A 163 -27.51 6.29 9.98
N ASN A 164 -27.62 7.48 9.38
CA ASN A 164 -26.48 8.19 8.80
C ASN A 164 -25.49 8.63 9.88
N GLU A 165 -25.98 9.19 10.99
CA GLU A 165 -25.14 9.58 12.14
C GLU A 165 -24.44 8.34 12.72
N VAL A 166 -25.16 7.21 12.86
CA VAL A 166 -24.59 5.93 13.31
C VAL A 166 -23.50 5.42 12.36
N ASP A 167 -23.68 5.55 11.05
CA ASP A 167 -22.69 5.15 10.06
C ASP A 167 -21.44 6.05 10.08
N ILE A 168 -21.61 7.35 10.33
CA ILE A 168 -20.52 8.29 10.55
C ILE A 168 -19.72 7.88 11.80
N LEU A 169 -20.40 7.66 12.94
CA LEU A 169 -19.78 7.28 14.20
C LEU A 169 -19.06 5.94 14.11
N ARG A 170 -19.68 4.95 13.45
CA ARG A 170 -19.07 3.63 13.23
C ARG A 170 -17.79 3.74 12.39
N ASN A 171 -17.85 4.44 11.26
CA ASN A 171 -16.68 4.59 10.39
C ASN A 171 -15.55 5.37 11.08
N TYR A 172 -15.91 6.38 11.88
CA TYR A 172 -14.96 7.11 12.73
C TYR A 172 -14.26 6.21 13.75
N LEU A 173 -15.03 5.43 14.53
CA LEU A 173 -14.47 4.50 15.53
C LEU A 173 -13.61 3.41 14.90
N GLU A 174 -13.99 2.91 13.72
CA GLU A 174 -13.18 1.95 12.97
C GLU A 174 -11.84 2.54 12.52
N LEU A 175 -11.83 3.79 12.04
CA LEU A 175 -10.59 4.49 11.66
C LEU A 175 -9.67 4.68 12.86
N GLU A 176 -10.20 5.16 13.99
CA GLU A 176 -9.42 5.36 15.22
C GLU A 176 -8.90 4.02 15.78
N LYS A 177 -9.67 2.93 15.65
CA LYS A 177 -9.21 1.57 16.02
C LYS A 177 -8.11 1.05 15.10
N LEU A 178 -8.14 1.40 13.82
CA LEU A 178 -7.10 1.04 12.84
C LEU A 178 -5.83 1.87 13.01
N SER A 179 -5.94 3.12 13.46
CA SER A 179 -4.77 3.91 13.84
C SER A 179 -4.05 3.13 14.95
N ALA A 180 -2.84 2.64 14.67
CA ALA A 180 -2.03 1.72 15.50
C ALA A 180 -1.67 2.25 16.90
N SER A 181 -2.28 3.36 17.28
CA SER A 181 -2.02 4.11 18.49
C SER A 181 -2.61 3.40 19.72
N HIS A 182 -3.82 2.80 19.66
CA HIS A 182 -4.48 2.25 20.85
C HIS A 182 -5.43 1.08 20.55
N SER A 183 -5.53 0.12 21.49
CA SER A 183 -6.45 -1.01 21.39
C SER A 183 -7.73 -0.72 22.19
N PHE A 184 -8.85 -0.50 21.50
CA PHE A 184 -10.17 -0.43 22.11
C PHE A 184 -11.21 -1.20 21.31
N ASP A 185 -12.29 -1.61 21.99
CA ASP A 185 -13.51 -2.10 21.33
C ASP A 185 -14.62 -1.07 21.46
N PHE A 186 -15.58 -1.14 20.55
CA PHE A 186 -16.77 -0.31 20.64
C PHE A 186 -18.04 -1.10 20.30
N LEU A 187 -19.17 -0.62 20.83
CA LEU A 187 -20.50 -1.12 20.53
C LEU A 187 -21.43 0.07 20.29
N ILE A 188 -22.24 0.00 19.23
CA ILE A 188 -23.33 0.96 18.98
C ILE A 188 -24.63 0.17 18.98
N GLY A 189 -25.49 0.42 19.97
CA GLY A 189 -26.78 -0.22 20.13
C GLY A 189 -27.92 0.76 19.93
N ILE A 190 -28.96 0.35 19.21
CA ILE A 190 -30.20 1.12 19.00
C ILE A 190 -31.35 0.31 19.60
N SER A 191 -32.19 0.95 20.40
CA SER A 191 -33.38 0.30 20.98
C SER A 191 -34.35 -0.17 19.90
N GLU A 192 -35.00 -1.32 20.08
CA GLU A 192 -35.85 -1.97 19.05
C GLU A 192 -37.02 -1.09 18.59
N GLU A 193 -37.48 -0.18 19.44
CA GLU A 193 -38.56 0.77 19.15
C GLU A 193 -38.15 1.91 18.18
N ILE A 194 -36.87 2.01 17.82
CA ILE A 194 -36.33 3.06 16.96
C ILE A 194 -36.12 2.51 15.54
N ASP A 195 -36.87 3.04 14.59
CA ASP A 195 -36.51 2.92 13.17
C ASP A 195 -35.49 4.01 12.82
N ALA A 196 -34.21 3.63 12.81
CA ALA A 196 -33.10 4.54 12.57
C ALA A 196 -33.10 5.17 11.17
N SER A 197 -33.83 4.60 10.19
CA SER A 197 -33.95 5.17 8.85
C SER A 197 -34.98 6.29 8.77
N HIS A 198 -35.91 6.37 9.73
CA HIS A 198 -36.98 7.36 9.76
C HIS A 198 -36.81 8.41 10.85
N ILE A 199 -36.16 8.08 11.98
CA ILE A 199 -35.85 9.09 13.00
C ILE A 199 -34.78 10.04 12.46
N MET A 200 -35.14 11.32 12.38
CA MET A 200 -34.28 12.39 11.89
C MET A 200 -33.71 13.19 13.06
N ILE A 201 -32.38 13.40 13.08
CA ILE A 201 -31.69 14.16 14.13
C ILE A 201 -30.76 15.23 13.52
N PRO A 202 -30.44 16.31 14.26
CA PRO A 202 -29.46 17.27 13.79
C PRO A 202 -28.08 16.58 13.64
N PRO A 203 -27.37 16.82 12.53
CA PRO A 203 -26.12 16.12 12.24
C PRO A 203 -24.99 16.55 13.18
N MET A 204 -24.03 15.64 13.39
CA MET A 204 -22.74 15.87 14.06
C MET A 204 -22.86 16.30 15.53
N MET A 205 -23.96 15.97 16.20
CA MET A 205 -24.18 16.33 17.61
C MET A 205 -23.42 15.41 18.56
N ILE A 206 -23.20 14.15 18.15
CA ILE A 206 -22.68 13.09 19.04
C ILE A 206 -21.16 12.96 18.90
N GLN A 207 -20.62 13.20 17.71
CA GLN A 207 -19.20 13.04 17.39
C GLN A 207 -18.25 13.70 18.42
N PRO A 208 -18.46 14.95 18.89
CA PRO A 208 -17.55 15.57 19.86
C PRO A 208 -17.40 14.78 21.17
N PHE A 209 -18.43 14.04 21.59
CA PHE A 209 -18.38 13.26 22.82
C PHE A 209 -17.66 11.92 22.61
N VAL A 210 -17.82 11.33 21.43
CA VAL A 210 -17.06 10.15 21.02
C VAL A 210 -15.57 10.49 20.87
N GLU A 211 -15.23 11.64 20.28
CA GLU A 211 -13.86 12.15 20.21
C GLU A 211 -13.25 12.29 21.61
N ASN A 212 -14.02 12.83 22.57
CA ASN A 212 -13.56 12.96 23.96
C ASN A 212 -13.39 11.60 24.65
N ALA A 213 -14.32 10.66 24.48
CA ALA A 213 -14.21 9.29 24.99
C ALA A 213 -12.93 8.60 24.50
N ILE A 214 -12.52 8.86 23.25
CA ILE A 214 -11.25 8.35 22.71
C ILE A 214 -10.06 9.06 23.35
N ILE A 215 -9.94 10.38 23.16
CA ILE A 215 -8.75 11.17 23.48
C ILE A 215 -8.49 11.24 24.99
N HIS A 216 -9.55 11.43 25.77
CA HIS A 216 -9.48 11.67 27.21
C HIS A 216 -9.78 10.41 28.04
N GLY A 217 -10.47 9.43 27.46
CA GLY A 217 -10.79 8.15 28.09
C GLY A 217 -9.79 7.06 27.70
N VAL A 218 -10.09 6.31 26.64
CA VAL A 218 -9.40 5.04 26.33
C VAL A 218 -7.95 5.22 25.87
N LYS A 219 -7.60 6.34 25.24
CA LYS A 219 -6.21 6.63 24.80
C LYS A 219 -5.22 6.75 25.95
N LYS A 220 -5.68 7.11 27.15
CA LYS A 220 -4.85 7.26 28.35
C LYS A 220 -4.87 6.03 29.25
N LYS A 221 -5.67 5.01 28.92
CA LYS A 221 -5.83 3.80 29.71
C LYS A 221 -4.74 2.79 29.38
N GLU A 222 -4.20 2.14 30.40
CA GLU A 222 -3.36 0.96 30.21
C GLU A 222 -4.25 -0.25 29.89
N GLY A 223 -3.97 -0.92 28.77
CA GLY A 223 -4.74 -2.07 28.31
C GLY A 223 -5.88 -1.71 27.36
N LYS A 224 -6.84 -2.63 27.21
CA LYS A 224 -7.93 -2.50 26.23
C LYS A 224 -9.06 -1.62 26.79
N GLY A 225 -9.39 -0.55 26.07
CA GLY A 225 -10.56 0.29 26.39
C GLY A 225 -11.85 -0.20 25.74
N ARG A 226 -12.98 0.32 26.21
CA ARG A 226 -14.32 0.09 25.67
C ARG A 226 -15.09 1.40 25.56
N ILE A 227 -15.74 1.59 24.42
CA ILE A 227 -16.68 2.69 24.18
C ILE A 227 -18.04 2.09 23.83
N GLN A 228 -19.10 2.52 24.50
CA GLN A 228 -20.46 2.08 24.22
C GLN A 228 -21.32 3.29 23.90
N ILE A 229 -22.04 3.20 22.78
CA ILE A 229 -23.02 4.20 22.36
C ILE A 229 -24.39 3.52 22.35
N HIS A 230 -25.35 4.08 23.07
CA HIS A 230 -26.71 3.55 23.10
C HIS A 230 -27.74 4.62 22.77
N PHE A 231 -28.72 4.26 21.95
CA PHE A 231 -29.82 5.12 21.55
C PHE A 231 -31.15 4.58 22.09
N SER A 232 -31.91 5.42 22.78
CA SER A 232 -33.25 5.11 23.28
C SER A 232 -34.16 6.34 23.19
N LEU A 233 -35.48 6.15 23.22
CA LEU A 233 -36.42 7.27 23.27
C LEU A 233 -36.65 7.72 24.72
N LYS A 234 -36.85 9.03 24.93
CA LYS A 234 -37.13 9.58 26.27
C LYS A 234 -38.25 10.61 26.22
N GLY A 235 -39.49 10.14 26.37
CA GLY A 235 -40.69 10.99 26.25
C GLY A 235 -41.02 11.29 24.79
N GLU A 236 -41.70 12.42 24.53
CA GLU A 236 -42.09 12.82 23.17
C GLU A 236 -41.00 13.69 22.53
N ARG A 237 -40.54 13.32 21.32
CA ARG A 237 -39.61 14.09 20.48
C ARG A 237 -38.17 14.26 21.02
N VAL A 238 -37.79 13.48 22.04
CA VAL A 238 -36.41 13.43 22.53
C VAL A 238 -35.80 12.04 22.35
N LEU A 239 -34.64 12.01 21.69
CA LEU A 239 -33.78 10.85 21.54
C LEU A 239 -32.67 10.98 22.59
N LEU A 240 -32.56 9.99 23.47
CA LEU A 240 -31.44 9.87 24.38
C LEU A 240 -30.31 9.12 23.67
N CYS A 241 -29.15 9.75 23.60
CA CYS A 241 -27.90 9.10 23.20
C CYS A 241 -26.95 9.06 24.40
N GLU A 242 -26.56 7.85 24.81
CA GLU A 242 -25.64 7.60 25.91
C GLU A 242 -24.28 7.20 25.33
N VAL A 243 -23.23 7.99 25.62
CA VAL A 243 -21.85 7.68 25.25
C VAL A 243 -21.08 7.34 26.52
N THR A 244 -20.70 6.08 26.68
CA THR A 244 -19.99 5.58 27.86
C THR A 244 -18.60 5.09 27.49
N ASP A 245 -17.58 5.55 28.22
CA ASP A 245 -16.21 5.03 28.16
C ASP A 245 -15.76 4.48 29.50
N ASP A 246 -14.88 3.48 29.46
CA ASP A 246 -14.25 2.86 30.64
C ASP A 246 -12.81 3.37 30.86
N GLY A 247 -12.54 4.61 30.45
CA GLY A 247 -11.22 5.23 30.46
C GLY A 247 -10.73 5.65 31.85
N VAL A 248 -9.74 6.54 31.88
CA VAL A 248 -9.09 6.96 33.14
C VAL A 248 -9.94 7.88 34.03
N GLY A 249 -11.10 8.32 33.56
CA GLY A 249 -11.96 9.31 34.21
C GLY A 249 -11.46 10.76 34.04
N ARG A 250 -12.37 11.74 34.18
CA ARG A 250 -12.07 13.15 33.88
C ARG A 250 -11.05 13.78 34.82
N GLU A 251 -11.08 13.48 36.12
CA GLU A 251 -10.14 14.07 37.11
C GLU A 251 -8.66 13.77 36.77
N ARG A 252 -8.38 12.52 36.37
CA ARG A 252 -7.04 12.11 35.90
C ARG A 252 -6.71 12.69 34.51
N SER A 253 -7.72 12.95 33.69
CA SER A 253 -7.51 13.52 32.35
C SER A 253 -7.20 15.03 32.36
N ILE A 254 -7.84 15.79 33.25
CA ILE A 254 -7.68 17.25 33.41
C ILE A 254 -6.34 17.60 34.07
N SER A 255 -5.91 16.80 35.04
CA SER A 255 -4.60 16.97 35.69
C SER A 255 -3.41 16.79 34.73
N ALA A 256 -3.60 16.02 33.64
CA ALA A 256 -2.56 15.74 32.65
C ALA A 256 -2.47 16.75 31.49
N ASN A 257 -3.49 17.57 31.22
CA ASN A 257 -3.48 18.53 30.08
C ASN A 257 -4.32 19.78 30.36
N LYS A 258 -3.68 20.93 30.59
CA LYS A 258 -4.34 22.24 30.83
C LYS A 258 -4.74 23.01 29.56
N THR A 259 -4.46 22.49 28.36
CA THR A 259 -4.40 23.31 27.13
C THR A 259 -5.50 23.10 26.09
N HIS A 260 -6.39 22.10 26.23
CA HIS A 260 -7.46 21.89 25.24
C HIS A 260 -8.82 22.42 25.75
N LYS A 261 -9.26 23.57 25.23
CA LYS A 261 -10.65 24.00 25.32
C LYS A 261 -11.48 23.16 24.35
N SER A 262 -12.46 22.41 24.85
CA SER A 262 -13.35 21.58 24.03
C SER A 262 -14.36 22.45 23.25
N THR A 263 -13.89 23.10 22.19
CA THR A 263 -14.72 23.95 21.31
C THR A 263 -15.93 23.18 20.76
N GLY A 264 -15.77 21.90 20.43
CA GLY A 264 -16.86 21.04 19.94
C GLY A 264 -18.02 20.86 20.94
N ILE A 265 -17.74 20.59 22.22
CA ILE A 265 -18.78 20.46 23.26
C ILE A 265 -19.53 21.79 23.44
N ALA A 266 -18.81 22.91 23.42
CA ALA A 266 -19.42 24.23 23.59
C ALA A 266 -20.39 24.55 22.44
N VAL A 267 -20.01 24.22 21.19
CA VAL A 267 -20.87 24.39 20.02
C VAL A 267 -22.11 23.50 20.12
N THR A 268 -21.97 22.22 20.46
CA THR A 268 -23.13 21.33 20.63
C THR A 268 -24.07 21.82 21.73
N ARG A 269 -23.52 22.26 22.87
CA ARG A 269 -24.33 22.81 23.96
C ARG A 269 -25.12 24.04 23.50
N GLN A 270 -24.47 24.96 22.79
CA GLN A 270 -25.15 26.15 22.26
C GLN A 270 -26.28 25.78 21.30
N ARG A 271 -26.06 24.81 20.39
CA ARG A 271 -27.10 24.33 19.46
C ARG A 271 -28.30 23.73 20.20
N LEU A 272 -28.07 22.90 21.22
CA LEU A 272 -29.15 22.30 22.01
C LEU A 272 -29.94 23.36 22.79
N GLU A 273 -29.27 24.32 23.41
CA GLU A 273 -29.93 25.44 24.11
C GLU A 273 -30.77 26.30 23.17
N GLN A 274 -30.26 26.60 21.97
CA GLN A 274 -31.03 27.32 20.94
C GLN A 274 -32.30 26.55 20.55
N TYR A 275 -32.19 25.23 20.34
CA TYR A 275 -33.33 24.40 20.01
C TYR A 275 -34.37 24.36 21.14
N LYS A 276 -33.90 24.26 22.40
CA LYS A 276 -34.76 24.29 23.59
C LYS A 276 -35.55 25.59 23.69
N ILE A 277 -34.90 26.72 23.44
CA ILE A 277 -35.55 28.05 23.45
C ILE A 277 -36.60 28.16 22.34
N GLN A 278 -36.33 27.62 21.14
CA GLN A 278 -37.22 27.73 19.98
C GLN A 278 -38.45 26.82 20.06
N THR A 279 -38.29 25.61 20.59
CA THR A 279 -39.31 24.55 20.50
C THR A 279 -39.95 24.19 21.85
N GLY A 280 -39.32 24.57 22.97
CA GLY A 280 -39.71 24.13 24.31
C GLY A 280 -39.37 22.67 24.63
N VAL A 281 -38.79 21.92 23.69
CA VAL A 281 -38.36 20.52 23.90
C VAL A 281 -37.17 20.50 24.85
N ASN A 282 -37.20 19.62 25.85
CA ASN A 282 -36.13 19.53 26.84
C ASN A 282 -34.90 18.78 26.30
N THR A 283 -34.07 19.50 25.56
CA THR A 283 -32.75 19.08 25.12
C THR A 283 -31.67 19.44 26.15
N GLY A 284 -30.50 18.81 26.07
CA GLY A 284 -29.42 19.07 27.00
C GLY A 284 -28.31 18.03 26.99
N ILE A 285 -27.29 18.28 27.81
CA ILE A 285 -26.12 17.42 27.99
C ILE A 285 -25.92 17.22 29.48
N GLU A 286 -25.86 15.97 29.91
CA GLU A 286 -25.49 15.59 31.28
C GLU A 286 -24.22 14.73 31.23
N ILE A 287 -23.28 14.96 32.13
CA ILE A 287 -22.01 14.22 32.20
C ILE A 287 -21.90 13.60 33.58
N ILE A 288 -21.75 12.28 33.61
CA ILE A 288 -21.68 11.46 34.81
C ILE A 288 -20.28 10.84 34.87
N ASP A 289 -19.55 11.11 35.96
CA ASP A 289 -18.25 10.50 36.23
C ASP A 289 -18.45 9.11 36.86
N LEU A 290 -17.86 8.07 36.26
CA LEU A 290 -17.89 6.71 36.78
C LEU A 290 -16.67 6.48 37.68
N LYS A 291 -16.89 5.94 38.88
CA LYS A 291 -15.83 5.72 39.89
C LYS A 291 -15.24 4.32 39.88
N ASP A 292 -16.01 3.29 39.51
CA ASP A 292 -15.52 1.92 39.42
C ASP A 292 -16.40 1.04 38.49
N PRO A 293 -15.88 0.55 37.33
CA PRO A 293 -14.61 0.95 36.74
C PRO A 293 -14.61 2.46 36.44
N CYS A 294 -13.43 3.09 36.52
CA CYS A 294 -13.28 4.49 36.15
C CYS A 294 -13.75 4.74 34.71
N GLY A 295 -14.38 5.88 34.45
CA GLY A 295 -14.92 6.19 33.13
C GLY A 295 -15.79 7.44 33.12
N THR A 296 -16.44 7.68 31.98
CA THR A 296 -17.39 8.79 31.81
C THR A 296 -18.61 8.30 31.05
N THR A 297 -19.80 8.67 31.49
CA THR A 297 -21.03 8.54 30.71
C THR A 297 -21.54 9.94 30.37
N VAL A 298 -21.74 10.22 29.10
CA VAL A 298 -22.39 11.43 28.62
C VAL A 298 -23.78 11.09 28.12
N LEU A 299 -24.79 11.76 28.66
CA LEU A 299 -26.17 11.67 28.24
C LEU A 299 -26.50 12.88 27.37
N LEU A 300 -26.88 12.63 26.12
CA LEU A 300 -27.27 13.63 25.14
C LEU A 300 -28.77 13.51 24.90
N LEU A 301 -29.51 14.55 25.30
CA LEU A 301 -30.93 14.67 25.00
C LEU A 301 -31.06 15.45 23.69
N LEU A 302 -31.18 14.72 22.59
CA LEU A 302 -31.24 15.25 21.24
C LEU A 302 -32.69 15.42 20.81
N PRO A 303 -33.03 16.50 20.10
CA PRO A 303 -34.32 16.59 19.46
C PRO A 303 -34.36 15.62 18.27
N TYR A 304 -35.54 15.06 17.99
CA TYR A 304 -35.74 14.27 16.78
C TYR A 304 -37.07 14.58 16.09
N GLU A 305 -37.10 14.37 14.78
CA GLU A 305 -38.28 14.42 13.92
C GLU A 305 -38.58 13.03 13.33
N LYS A 306 -39.83 12.79 12.91
CA LYS A 306 -40.28 11.54 12.28
C LYS A 306 -40.65 11.80 10.83
#